data_AF-A0A316IEU2-F1
#
_entry.id   AF-A0A316IEU2-F1
#
_cell.length_a   1.000
_cell.length_b   1.000
_cell.length_c   1.000
_cell.angle_alpha   90.00
_cell.angle_beta   90.00
_cell.angle_gamma   90.00
#
_symmetry.space_group_name_H-M   'P 1'
#
loop_
_entity.id
_entity.type
_entity.pdbx_description
1 polymer ?
#
loop_
_entity_poly.entity_id
_entity_poly.type
_entity_poly.pdbx_seq_one_letter_code
_entity_poly.pdbx_strand_id
1 'polypeptide(L)'
;MNHAIAVPEFDPELIARYDTAGPRYTSYPTAPQFRADFGEAQLRDAIRASNEEPIPRPLSLYVHVPFCLSPCFYCGCNRVITRDMGKADRYLERLYREIELLAPLFDRDRPVRQLHFGGGTPNFLDIARMGELMESLARHFSFGRRGEREFGIEIDPRFADGDYVRGLGALGFDRVSVGIQDFDPAVQAAVNRIQGVAETRAVIEGARAAGFASVSVDLIYGLPRQTLAGFERTLEEVLALAPDRVAVYGYAHLPQLFKAQRQIEAGELPDPATRLALFGRALEKLCGAGYVYVGMDHFARADDELARAQRAGTLQRNFQGYSTHGDCDIVGLGVSAIGRIGDSYSQNARDLAGYYAALDAGRLPVARGLLLDEDDLIRRALIGELMCHGELDTTEFGARHRLVFAEYFAAELARLRPLADDGLVALDGAAIRVTPRGRLLLRSIAMCFDAYLGDGSAPARYSRTI
;
A
#
# COMPACT_ATOMS: atom_id res chain seq x y z
N MET A 1 22.20 -11.85 9.67
CA MET A 1 21.46 -12.82 10.51
C MET A 1 20.30 -13.37 9.68
N ASN A 2 20.06 -14.68 9.65
CA ASN A 2 18.93 -15.26 8.90
C ASN A 2 17.67 -15.11 9.78
N HIS A 3 16.84 -14.10 9.52
CA HIS A 3 15.67 -13.84 10.36
C HIS A 3 14.60 -14.89 10.02
N ALA A 4 14.30 -15.81 10.94
CA ALA A 4 13.20 -16.75 10.74
C ALA A 4 11.88 -15.99 10.80
N ILE A 5 11.04 -16.07 9.76
CA ILE A 5 9.70 -15.47 9.79
C ILE A 5 8.83 -16.35 10.67
N ALA A 6 8.64 -15.94 11.93
CA ALA A 6 7.77 -16.65 12.84
C ALA A 6 6.31 -16.56 12.36
N VAL A 7 5.63 -17.71 12.35
CA VAL A 7 4.18 -17.79 12.11
C VAL A 7 3.48 -17.03 13.25
N PRO A 8 2.55 -16.11 12.95
CA PRO A 8 1.81 -15.42 13.99
C PRO A 8 1.00 -16.40 14.86
N GLU A 9 0.96 -16.14 16.15
CA GLU A 9 0.05 -16.80 17.07
C GLU A 9 -1.26 -16.04 17.10
N PHE A 10 -2.36 -16.72 16.79
CA PHE A 10 -3.69 -16.11 16.76
C PHE A 10 -4.36 -16.21 18.14
N ASP A 11 -4.38 -15.09 18.86
CA ASP A 11 -5.04 -14.96 20.17
C ASP A 11 -6.19 -13.95 20.06
N PRO A 12 -7.46 -14.40 19.93
CA PRO A 12 -8.57 -13.51 19.66
C PRO A 12 -8.90 -12.57 20.83
N GLU A 13 -8.68 -12.98 22.07
CA GLU A 13 -8.94 -12.13 23.24
C GLU A 13 -7.93 -10.99 23.32
N LEU A 14 -6.66 -11.31 23.09
CA LEU A 14 -5.58 -10.32 23.05
C LEU A 14 -5.76 -9.35 21.89
N ILE A 15 -6.10 -9.87 20.71
CA ILE A 15 -6.36 -9.05 19.53
C ILE A 15 -7.51 -8.06 19.79
N ALA A 16 -8.63 -8.54 20.34
CA ALA A 16 -9.78 -7.68 20.65
C ALA A 16 -9.44 -6.58 21.66
N ARG A 17 -8.56 -6.85 22.63
CA ARG A 17 -8.10 -5.89 23.65
C ARG A 17 -7.33 -4.72 23.04
N TYR A 18 -6.47 -5.00 22.06
CA TYR A 18 -5.59 -4.01 21.43
C TYR A 18 -6.13 -3.43 20.11
N ASP A 19 -7.32 -3.87 19.69
CA ASP A 19 -8.00 -3.27 18.56
C ASP A 19 -8.45 -1.84 18.95
N THR A 20 -7.78 -0.84 18.39
CA THR A 20 -7.97 0.59 18.68
C THR A 20 -7.91 1.38 17.37
N ALA A 21 -8.31 2.65 17.37
CA ALA A 21 -8.15 3.47 16.16
C ALA A 21 -6.68 3.87 16.01
N GLY A 22 -6.06 3.55 14.88
CA GLY A 22 -4.64 3.80 14.67
C GLY A 22 -4.24 3.85 13.19
N PRO A 23 -3.16 4.55 12.86
CA PRO A 23 -2.71 4.66 11.48
C PRO A 23 -2.27 3.31 10.93
N ARG A 24 -2.38 3.16 9.60
CA ARG A 24 -1.82 2.01 8.86
C ARG A 24 -0.31 2.13 8.62
N TYR A 25 0.32 3.22 9.10
CA TYR A 25 1.72 3.59 8.89
C TYR A 25 2.22 3.41 7.45
N THR A 26 1.38 3.69 6.44
CA THR A 26 1.78 3.75 5.01
C THR A 26 2.96 4.69 4.78
N SER A 27 3.08 5.67 5.67
CA SER A 27 4.24 6.52 5.89
C SER A 27 4.31 6.88 7.37
N TYR A 28 5.48 7.34 7.79
CA TYR A 28 5.64 8.15 8.99
C TYR A 28 6.42 9.43 8.64
N PRO A 29 5.95 10.63 9.04
CA PRO A 29 4.61 10.90 9.58
C PRO A 29 3.49 10.52 8.61
N THR A 30 2.27 10.46 9.14
CA THR A 30 1.10 10.00 8.39
C THR A 30 0.48 11.14 7.57
N ALA A 31 -0.26 10.81 6.50
CA ALA A 31 -0.88 11.80 5.61
C ALA A 31 -1.80 12.87 6.26
N PRO A 32 -2.43 12.65 7.44
CA PRO A 32 -3.08 13.71 8.21
C PRO A 32 -2.15 14.87 8.59
N GLN A 33 -0.84 14.63 8.71
CA GLN A 33 0.15 15.66 9.05
C GLN A 33 0.61 16.48 7.83
N PHE A 34 0.12 16.18 6.63
CA PHE A 34 0.48 16.97 5.44
C PHE A 34 -0.21 18.33 5.48
N ARG A 35 0.57 19.38 5.27
CA ARG A 35 0.18 20.79 5.37
C ARG A 35 0.16 21.45 4.00
N ALA A 36 -0.71 22.46 3.85
CA ALA A 36 -0.88 23.19 2.60
C ALA A 36 0.24 24.20 2.29
N ASP A 37 1.14 24.46 3.25
CA ASP A 37 2.31 25.33 3.07
C ASP A 37 3.49 24.63 2.38
N PHE A 38 3.43 23.30 2.23
CA PHE A 38 4.31 22.56 1.32
C PHE A 38 3.66 22.49 -0.07
N GLY A 39 4.17 23.30 -1.00
CA GLY A 39 3.70 23.39 -2.39
C GLY A 39 4.80 23.08 -3.42
N GLU A 40 4.61 23.57 -4.64
CA GLU A 40 5.52 23.32 -5.77
C GLU A 40 6.97 23.74 -5.50
N ALA A 41 7.19 24.89 -4.83
CA ALA A 41 8.54 25.36 -4.52
C ALA A 41 9.30 24.39 -3.61
N GLN A 42 8.66 23.92 -2.54
CA GLN A 42 9.26 22.96 -1.61
C GLN A 42 9.53 21.61 -2.28
N LEU A 43 8.64 21.15 -3.17
CA LEU A 43 8.90 19.94 -3.94
C LEU A 43 10.12 20.09 -4.85
N ARG A 44 10.26 21.23 -5.55
CA ARG A 44 11.41 21.51 -6.41
C ARG A 44 12.72 21.53 -5.61
N ASP A 45 12.70 22.12 -4.43
CA ASP A 45 13.88 22.15 -3.54
C ASP A 45 14.23 20.76 -3.01
N ALA A 46 13.24 19.94 -2.63
CA ALA A 46 13.46 18.56 -2.22
C ALA A 46 14.02 17.68 -3.35
N ILE A 47 13.54 17.85 -4.58
CA ILE A 47 14.10 17.16 -5.76
C ILE A 47 15.54 17.61 -6.02
N ARG A 48 15.83 18.91 -5.96
CA ARG A 48 17.20 19.43 -6.12
C ARG A 48 18.14 18.82 -5.08
N ALA A 49 17.76 18.83 -3.81
CA ALA A 49 18.57 18.26 -2.73
C ALA A 49 18.80 16.75 -2.92
N SER A 50 17.79 16.01 -3.38
CA SER A 50 17.89 14.58 -3.70
C SER A 50 18.84 14.30 -4.88
N ASN A 51 18.83 15.14 -5.92
CA ASN A 51 19.79 15.05 -7.03
C ASN A 51 21.23 15.34 -6.58
N GLU A 52 21.42 16.19 -5.56
CA GLU A 52 22.74 16.55 -5.03
C GLU A 52 23.31 15.51 -4.05
N GLU A 53 22.57 14.43 -3.72
CA GLU A 53 23.11 13.33 -2.93
C GLU A 53 24.32 12.69 -3.65
N PRO A 54 25.39 12.27 -2.93
CA PRO A 54 26.58 11.70 -3.56
C PRO A 54 26.31 10.52 -4.49
N ILE A 55 25.27 9.75 -4.18
CA ILE A 55 24.71 8.71 -5.04
C ILE A 55 23.20 8.94 -5.08
N PRO A 56 22.67 9.64 -6.09
CA PRO A 56 21.24 9.92 -6.19
C PRO A 56 20.44 8.63 -6.25
N ARG A 57 19.35 8.60 -5.49
CA ARG A 57 18.48 7.42 -5.39
C ARG A 57 17.82 7.11 -6.74
N PRO A 58 17.64 5.83 -7.10
CA PRO A 58 16.78 5.45 -8.21
C PRO A 58 15.33 5.95 -8.00
N LEU A 59 14.53 5.90 -9.06
CA LEU A 59 13.14 6.36 -9.02
C LEU A 59 12.16 5.19 -8.97
N SER A 60 11.10 5.39 -8.20
CA SER A 60 9.86 4.61 -8.23
C SER A 60 8.74 5.54 -8.67
N LEU A 61 8.01 5.19 -9.72
CA LEU A 61 6.91 5.98 -10.23
C LEU A 61 5.59 5.38 -9.77
N TYR A 62 4.73 6.18 -9.15
CA TYR A 62 3.34 5.81 -8.90
C TYR A 62 2.43 6.65 -9.80
N VAL A 63 1.63 5.98 -10.64
CA VAL A 63 0.67 6.64 -11.53
C VAL A 63 -0.74 6.34 -11.05
N HIS A 64 -1.46 7.38 -10.65
CA HIS A 64 -2.85 7.26 -10.23
C HIS A 64 -3.81 7.37 -11.43
N VAL A 65 -4.58 6.33 -11.70
CA VAL A 65 -5.67 6.34 -12.69
C VAL A 65 -7.00 6.31 -11.93
N PRO A 66 -7.75 7.43 -11.85
CA PRO A 66 -8.84 7.55 -10.88
C PRO A 66 -10.15 6.91 -11.34
N PHE A 67 -10.27 6.42 -12.57
CA PHE A 67 -11.58 6.07 -13.14
C PHE A 67 -12.01 4.64 -12.80
N CYS A 68 -13.30 4.46 -12.53
CA CYS A 68 -13.95 3.15 -12.44
C CYS A 68 -15.27 3.16 -13.22
N LEU A 69 -15.60 2.04 -13.87
CA LEU A 69 -16.85 1.88 -14.63
C LEU A 69 -18.09 1.69 -13.74
N SER A 70 -17.90 1.18 -12.51
CA SER A 70 -18.99 0.86 -11.58
C SER A 70 -18.57 1.15 -10.13
N PRO A 71 -19.48 1.67 -9.27
CA PRO A 71 -19.16 1.93 -7.87
C PRO A 71 -19.19 0.64 -7.05
N CYS A 72 -18.05 0.26 -6.47
CA CYS A 72 -18.04 -0.72 -5.37
C CYS A 72 -18.38 -0.02 -4.05
N PHE A 73 -19.39 -0.52 -3.33
CA PHE A 73 -19.92 0.17 -2.15
C PHE A 73 -18.94 0.16 -0.98
N TYR A 74 -18.06 -0.84 -0.87
CA TYR A 74 -17.03 -0.89 0.17
C TYR A 74 -15.89 0.13 -0.04
N CYS A 75 -15.69 0.63 -1.26
CA CYS A 75 -14.41 1.23 -1.67
C CYS A 75 -14.12 2.58 -1.00
N GLY A 76 -12.93 2.68 -0.40
CA GLY A 76 -12.36 3.90 0.21
C GLY A 76 -11.34 4.64 -0.65
N CYS A 77 -11.04 4.16 -1.87
CA CYS A 77 -10.03 4.74 -2.75
C CYS A 77 -10.47 6.10 -3.33
N ASN A 78 -9.50 6.96 -3.65
CA ASN A 78 -9.75 8.13 -4.49
C ASN A 78 -10.11 7.66 -5.90
N ARG A 79 -11.31 7.99 -6.37
CA ARG A 79 -11.83 7.49 -7.63
C ARG A 79 -12.95 8.37 -8.18
N VAL A 80 -13.20 8.24 -9.47
CA VAL A 80 -14.25 8.89 -10.23
C VAL A 80 -15.02 7.82 -10.99
N ILE A 81 -16.30 7.65 -10.65
CA ILE A 81 -17.17 6.69 -11.32
C ILE A 81 -17.68 7.31 -12.63
N THR A 82 -17.39 6.69 -13.76
CA THR A 82 -17.84 7.18 -15.06
C THR A 82 -17.82 6.10 -16.14
N ARG A 83 -18.63 6.28 -17.18
CA ARG A 83 -18.60 5.49 -18.42
C ARG A 83 -18.16 6.32 -19.63
N ASP A 84 -17.86 7.60 -19.40
CA ASP A 84 -17.40 8.52 -20.43
C ASP A 84 -15.89 8.36 -20.63
N MET A 85 -15.50 7.64 -21.67
CA MET A 85 -14.09 7.42 -22.02
C MET A 85 -13.37 8.73 -22.38
N GLY A 86 -14.09 9.75 -22.84
CA GLY A 86 -13.52 11.08 -23.09
C GLY A 86 -13.04 11.80 -21.82
N LYS A 87 -13.38 11.30 -20.62
CA LYS A 87 -12.72 11.74 -19.38
C LYS A 87 -11.33 11.16 -19.21
N ALA A 88 -11.07 9.95 -19.67
CA ALA A 88 -9.72 9.39 -19.66
C ALA A 88 -8.81 10.18 -20.60
N ASP A 89 -9.27 10.52 -21.81
CA ASP A 89 -8.48 11.29 -22.78
C ASP A 89 -8.09 12.66 -22.20
N ARG A 90 -9.06 13.41 -21.67
CA ARG A 90 -8.80 14.70 -21.01
C ARG A 90 -7.85 14.57 -19.81
N TYR A 91 -7.92 13.47 -19.07
CA TYR A 91 -7.03 13.20 -17.94
C TYR A 91 -5.61 12.91 -18.41
N LEU A 92 -5.46 12.07 -19.44
CA LEU A 92 -4.17 11.70 -20.03
C LEU A 92 -3.44 12.92 -20.59
N GLU A 93 -4.16 13.82 -21.29
CA GLU A 93 -3.58 15.10 -21.75
C GLU A 93 -2.91 15.88 -20.60
N ARG A 94 -3.56 15.96 -19.44
CA ARG A 94 -3.00 16.67 -18.27
C ARG A 94 -1.91 15.85 -17.58
N LEU A 95 -2.05 14.53 -17.52
CA LEU A 95 -1.01 13.65 -16.98
C LEU A 95 0.28 13.73 -17.81
N TYR A 96 0.19 13.81 -19.14
CA TYR A 96 1.35 14.06 -19.99
C TYR A 96 1.98 15.41 -19.69
N ARG A 97 1.16 16.45 -19.47
CA ARG A 97 1.66 17.76 -19.06
C ARG A 97 2.36 17.73 -17.70
N GLU A 98 1.84 16.96 -16.74
CA GLU A 98 2.50 16.76 -15.46
C GLU A 98 3.86 16.08 -15.63
N ILE A 99 3.92 15.00 -16.42
CA ILE A 99 5.17 14.30 -16.74
C ILE A 99 6.20 15.26 -17.37
N GLU A 100 5.78 16.07 -18.35
CA GLU A 100 6.63 17.08 -19.00
C GLU A 100 7.16 18.14 -18.04
N LEU A 101 6.37 18.54 -17.04
CA LEU A 101 6.76 19.55 -16.05
C LEU A 101 7.67 18.99 -14.96
N LEU A 102 7.42 17.74 -14.55
CA LEU A 102 8.06 17.12 -13.38
C LEU A 102 9.33 16.35 -13.73
N ALA A 103 9.32 15.57 -14.82
CA ALA A 103 10.43 14.69 -15.16
C ALA A 103 11.77 15.42 -15.38
N PRO A 104 11.83 16.61 -16.02
CA PRO A 104 13.08 17.34 -16.21
C PRO A 104 13.74 17.82 -14.91
N LEU A 105 13.05 17.71 -13.76
CA LEU A 105 13.61 18.07 -12.46
C LEU A 105 14.51 16.97 -11.90
N PHE A 106 14.43 15.75 -12.42
CA PHE A 106 15.29 14.63 -12.01
C PHE A 106 16.46 14.47 -12.96
N ASP A 107 17.63 14.12 -12.42
CA ASP A 107 18.79 13.82 -13.25
C ASP A 107 18.54 12.60 -14.15
N ARG A 108 18.98 12.69 -15.41
CA ARG A 108 18.67 11.69 -16.45
C ARG A 108 19.29 10.32 -16.22
N ASP A 109 20.33 10.23 -15.41
CA ASP A 109 21.01 8.98 -15.07
C ASP A 109 20.36 8.23 -13.91
N ARG A 110 19.33 8.80 -13.26
CA ARG A 110 18.53 8.13 -12.23
C ARG A 110 17.56 7.13 -12.88
N PRO A 111 17.77 5.81 -12.75
CA PRO A 111 16.91 4.84 -13.41
C PRO A 111 15.59 4.67 -12.65
N VAL A 112 14.49 4.51 -13.38
CA VAL A 112 13.21 4.04 -12.84
C VAL A 112 13.31 2.54 -12.62
N ARG A 113 13.39 2.13 -11.34
CA ARG A 113 13.40 0.72 -10.91
C ARG A 113 12.02 0.20 -10.59
N GLN A 114 11.08 1.05 -10.25
CA GLN A 114 9.71 0.62 -9.96
C GLN A 114 8.71 1.54 -10.67
N LEU A 115 7.65 0.95 -11.21
CA LEU A 115 6.49 1.67 -11.75
C LEU A 115 5.24 0.95 -11.28
N HIS A 116 4.30 1.67 -10.68
CA HIS A 116 3.04 1.09 -10.24
C HIS A 116 1.86 1.94 -10.68
N PHE A 117 0.93 1.29 -11.38
CA PHE A 117 -0.35 1.88 -11.73
C PHE A 117 -1.42 1.42 -10.75
N GLY A 118 -2.04 2.38 -10.06
CA GLY A 118 -3.13 2.09 -9.13
C GLY A 118 -4.21 3.19 -9.15
N GLY A 119 -5.11 3.15 -8.16
CA GLY A 119 -6.04 4.24 -7.88
C GLY A 119 -7.49 3.82 -7.88
N GLY A 120 -8.22 4.24 -8.91
CA GLY A 120 -9.56 3.71 -9.20
C GLY A 120 -9.43 2.33 -9.83
N THR A 121 -9.21 2.31 -11.14
CA THR A 121 -9.04 1.07 -11.91
C THR A 121 -8.16 1.38 -13.13
N PRO A 122 -6.84 1.09 -13.09
CA PRO A 122 -5.94 1.34 -14.21
C PRO A 122 -6.40 0.74 -15.55
N ASN A 123 -7.00 -0.47 -15.53
CA ASN A 123 -7.61 -1.08 -16.71
C ASN A 123 -8.95 -0.46 -17.15
N PHE A 124 -9.25 0.76 -16.69
CA PHE A 124 -10.15 1.67 -17.39
C PHE A 124 -9.54 2.16 -18.71
N LEU A 125 -8.20 2.25 -18.77
CA LEU A 125 -7.49 2.54 -20.01
C LEU A 125 -7.43 1.27 -20.85
N ASP A 126 -7.76 1.36 -22.14
CA ASP A 126 -7.46 0.29 -23.07
C ASP A 126 -5.94 0.19 -23.33
N ILE A 127 -5.53 -0.87 -24.01
CA ILE A 127 -4.10 -1.14 -24.29
C ILE A 127 -3.46 -0.03 -25.15
N ALA A 128 -4.22 0.61 -26.03
CA ALA A 128 -3.70 1.71 -26.84
C ALA A 128 -3.32 2.91 -25.95
N ARG A 129 -4.24 3.37 -25.10
CA ARG A 129 -4.01 4.47 -24.15
C ARG A 129 -2.93 4.13 -23.13
N MET A 130 -2.90 2.89 -22.64
CA MET A 130 -1.83 2.42 -21.76
C MET A 130 -0.47 2.48 -22.46
N GLY A 131 -0.41 2.08 -23.74
CA GLY A 131 0.78 2.18 -24.58
C GLY A 131 1.27 3.62 -24.74
N GLU A 132 0.39 4.55 -25.07
CA GLU A 132 0.72 5.98 -25.19
C GLU A 132 1.27 6.56 -23.88
N LEU A 133 0.69 6.18 -22.74
CA LEU A 133 1.17 6.59 -21.43
C LEU A 133 2.53 5.99 -21.07
N MET A 134 2.73 4.70 -21.34
CA MET A 134 4.04 4.06 -21.17
C MET A 134 5.11 4.69 -22.06
N GLU A 135 4.77 5.03 -23.30
CA GLU A 135 5.68 5.73 -24.21
C GLU A 135 6.03 7.12 -23.68
N SER A 136 5.04 7.87 -23.18
CA SER A 136 5.27 9.19 -22.58
C SER A 136 6.20 9.12 -21.37
N LEU A 137 5.99 8.15 -20.48
CA LEU A 137 6.87 7.92 -19.34
C LEU A 137 8.28 7.55 -19.79
N ALA A 138 8.43 6.63 -20.74
CA ALA A 138 9.74 6.19 -21.25
C ALA A 138 10.51 7.28 -22.01
N ARG A 139 9.81 8.26 -22.62
CA ARG A 139 10.44 9.43 -23.25
C ARG A 139 11.02 10.41 -22.23
N HIS A 140 10.42 10.51 -21.04
CA HIS A 140 10.75 11.53 -20.04
C HIS A 140 11.58 10.99 -18.87
N PHE A 141 11.45 9.71 -18.55
CA PHE A 141 12.20 9.04 -17.50
C PHE A 141 13.05 7.90 -18.07
N SER A 142 14.25 7.73 -17.52
CA SER A 142 15.15 6.64 -17.89
C SER A 142 14.71 5.34 -17.23
N PHE A 143 14.06 4.43 -17.94
CA PHE A 143 13.67 3.13 -17.38
C PHE A 143 14.88 2.24 -17.12
N GLY A 144 14.89 1.56 -15.97
CA GLY A 144 15.89 0.54 -15.66
C GLY A 144 15.88 -0.61 -16.65
N ARG A 145 16.91 -1.45 -16.61
CA ARG A 145 16.98 -2.65 -17.46
C ARG A 145 15.94 -3.68 -17.02
N ARG A 146 15.45 -4.48 -17.96
CA ARG A 146 14.55 -5.61 -17.64
C ARG A 146 15.28 -6.58 -16.69
N GLY A 147 14.62 -6.98 -15.61
CA GLY A 147 15.21 -7.80 -14.53
C GLY A 147 15.83 -7.01 -13.38
N GLU A 148 16.06 -5.71 -13.56
CA GLU A 148 16.47 -4.76 -12.51
C GLU A 148 15.33 -3.79 -12.14
N ARG A 149 14.13 -4.01 -12.71
CA ARG A 149 12.95 -3.17 -12.52
C ARG A 149 11.68 -4.00 -12.30
N GLU A 150 10.68 -3.36 -11.72
CA GLU A 150 9.37 -3.95 -11.40
C GLU A 150 8.23 -3.04 -11.86
N PHE A 151 7.45 -3.48 -12.83
CA PHE A 151 6.35 -2.72 -13.42
C PHE A 151 5.02 -3.41 -13.07
N GLY A 152 4.31 -2.83 -12.10
CA GLY A 152 3.07 -3.32 -11.52
C GLY A 152 1.83 -2.55 -11.95
N ILE A 153 0.70 -3.25 -11.97
CA ILE A 153 -0.62 -2.66 -12.25
C ILE A 153 -1.74 -3.36 -11.45
N GLU A 154 -2.68 -2.58 -10.94
CA GLU A 154 -3.94 -3.07 -10.36
C GLU A 154 -5.00 -3.30 -11.46
N ILE A 155 -5.72 -4.43 -11.39
CA ILE A 155 -6.74 -4.83 -12.38
C ILE A 155 -8.07 -5.18 -11.69
N ASP A 156 -9.15 -4.62 -12.24
CA ASP A 156 -10.51 -5.10 -12.03
C ASP A 156 -10.85 -6.18 -13.08
N PRO A 157 -10.99 -7.46 -12.68
CA PRO A 157 -11.15 -8.57 -13.63
C PRO A 157 -12.48 -8.54 -14.40
N ARG A 158 -13.46 -7.73 -13.99
CA ARG A 158 -14.73 -7.55 -14.72
C ARG A 158 -14.55 -6.87 -16.08
N PHE A 159 -13.44 -6.18 -16.27
CA PHE A 159 -13.16 -5.33 -17.43
C PHE A 159 -11.77 -5.60 -18.00
N ALA A 160 -11.26 -6.82 -17.82
CA ALA A 160 -10.02 -7.28 -18.40
C ALA A 160 -10.15 -8.77 -18.75
N ASP A 161 -9.53 -9.15 -19.86
CA ASP A 161 -9.42 -10.54 -20.29
C ASP A 161 -7.95 -10.93 -20.48
N GLY A 162 -7.71 -12.16 -20.94
CA GLY A 162 -6.36 -12.63 -21.19
C GLY A 162 -5.61 -11.85 -22.28
N ASP A 163 -6.31 -11.27 -23.27
CA ASP A 163 -5.69 -10.46 -24.33
C ASP A 163 -5.21 -9.11 -23.79
N TYR A 164 -6.02 -8.47 -22.96
CA TYR A 164 -5.64 -7.24 -22.26
C TYR A 164 -4.35 -7.47 -21.45
N VAL A 165 -4.29 -8.55 -20.65
CA VAL A 165 -3.11 -8.84 -19.82
C VAL A 165 -1.88 -9.18 -20.67
N ARG A 166 -2.04 -9.88 -21.80
CA ARG A 166 -0.94 -10.09 -22.75
C ARG A 166 -0.44 -8.77 -23.34
N GLY A 167 -1.35 -7.84 -23.65
CA GLY A 167 -1.01 -6.48 -24.08
C GLY A 167 -0.17 -5.74 -23.04
N LEU A 168 -0.53 -5.83 -21.75
CA LEU A 168 0.28 -5.27 -20.66
C LEU A 168 1.68 -5.89 -20.60
N GLY A 169 1.79 -7.21 -20.76
CA GLY A 169 3.09 -7.88 -20.82
C GLY A 169 3.97 -7.37 -21.97
N ALA A 170 3.37 -7.09 -23.14
CA ALA A 170 4.07 -6.49 -24.28
C ALA A 170 4.55 -5.04 -24.01
N LEU A 171 3.84 -4.30 -23.15
CA LEU A 171 4.24 -2.97 -22.67
C LEU A 171 5.30 -3.03 -21.56
N GLY A 172 5.67 -4.24 -21.10
CA GLY A 172 6.74 -4.47 -20.14
C GLY A 172 6.30 -4.52 -18.67
N PHE A 173 4.99 -4.63 -18.40
CA PHE A 173 4.50 -4.98 -17.07
C PHE A 173 4.87 -6.42 -16.74
N ASP A 174 5.28 -6.66 -15.48
CA ASP A 174 5.66 -7.97 -14.98
C ASP A 174 5.05 -8.30 -13.61
N ARG A 175 4.26 -7.39 -13.03
CA ARG A 175 3.47 -7.64 -11.83
C ARG A 175 2.02 -7.19 -12.01
N VAL A 176 1.10 -7.93 -11.41
CA VAL A 176 -0.33 -7.59 -11.42
C VAL A 176 -0.95 -7.84 -10.05
N SER A 177 -1.85 -6.95 -9.61
CA SER A 177 -2.76 -7.20 -8.49
C SER A 177 -4.19 -7.26 -8.99
N VAL A 178 -4.90 -8.35 -8.71
CA VAL A 178 -6.27 -8.59 -9.20
C VAL A 178 -7.27 -8.47 -8.05
N GLY A 179 -8.22 -7.53 -8.17
CA GLY A 179 -9.23 -7.30 -7.15
C GLY A 179 -10.34 -8.35 -7.14
N ILE A 180 -10.27 -9.34 -6.23
CA ILE A 180 -11.31 -10.38 -6.05
C ILE A 180 -12.35 -9.93 -5.04
N GLN A 181 -11.89 -9.54 -3.85
CA GLN A 181 -12.65 -9.14 -2.66
C GLN A 181 -13.40 -10.30 -2.01
N ASP A 182 -14.35 -10.90 -2.72
CA ASP A 182 -15.09 -12.09 -2.32
C ASP A 182 -15.71 -12.79 -3.55
N PHE A 183 -15.82 -14.12 -3.54
CA PHE A 183 -16.52 -14.88 -4.56
C PHE A 183 -17.97 -15.24 -4.18
N ASP A 184 -18.40 -15.01 -2.93
CA ASP A 184 -19.77 -15.29 -2.50
C ASP A 184 -20.75 -14.34 -3.21
N PRO A 185 -21.72 -14.86 -4.02
CA PRO A 185 -22.66 -14.03 -4.77
C PRO A 185 -23.50 -13.10 -3.90
N ALA A 186 -23.83 -13.50 -2.66
CA ALA A 186 -24.62 -12.67 -1.75
C ALA A 186 -23.80 -11.46 -1.26
N VAL A 187 -22.52 -11.67 -0.97
CA VAL A 187 -21.58 -10.60 -0.58
C VAL A 187 -21.36 -9.66 -1.77
N GLN A 188 -21.08 -10.21 -2.95
CA GLN A 188 -20.87 -9.42 -4.18
C GLN A 188 -22.07 -8.53 -4.52
N ALA A 189 -23.29 -9.05 -4.40
CA ALA A 189 -24.51 -8.28 -4.61
C ALA A 189 -24.65 -7.14 -3.59
N ALA A 190 -24.40 -7.42 -2.31
CA ALA A 190 -24.48 -6.42 -1.24
C ALA A 190 -23.46 -5.28 -1.37
N VAL A 191 -22.36 -5.48 -2.11
CA VAL A 191 -21.33 -4.46 -2.34
C VAL A 191 -21.25 -3.93 -3.78
N ASN A 192 -22.19 -4.33 -4.65
CA ASN A 192 -22.25 -3.97 -6.06
C ASN A 192 -20.97 -4.31 -6.84
N ARG A 193 -20.47 -5.53 -6.66
CA ARG A 193 -19.28 -6.06 -7.34
C ARG A 193 -19.48 -7.50 -7.81
N ILE A 194 -20.39 -7.69 -8.75
CA ILE A 194 -20.63 -9.00 -9.37
C ILE A 194 -19.45 -9.35 -10.29
N GLN A 195 -18.82 -10.51 -10.06
CA GLN A 195 -17.76 -11.08 -10.87
C GLN A 195 -17.66 -12.59 -10.68
N GLY A 196 -17.34 -13.33 -11.73
CA GLY A 196 -17.14 -14.77 -11.70
C GLY A 196 -15.70 -15.18 -11.38
N VAL A 197 -15.52 -16.41 -10.89
CA VAL A 197 -14.20 -17.04 -10.76
C VAL A 197 -13.52 -17.19 -12.12
N ALA A 198 -14.29 -17.49 -13.18
CA ALA A 198 -13.76 -17.68 -14.53
C ALA A 198 -13.10 -16.42 -15.12
N GLU A 199 -13.69 -15.24 -14.90
CA GLU A 199 -13.12 -13.96 -15.35
C GLU A 199 -11.78 -13.69 -14.66
N THR A 200 -11.74 -13.90 -13.34
CA THR A 200 -10.51 -13.75 -12.54
C THR A 200 -9.44 -14.76 -13.00
N ARG A 201 -9.84 -16.01 -13.23
CA ARG A 201 -8.94 -17.06 -13.72
C ARG A 201 -8.32 -16.69 -15.07
N ALA A 202 -9.10 -16.18 -16.00
CA ALA A 202 -8.61 -15.79 -17.32
C ALA A 202 -7.54 -14.69 -17.24
N VAL A 203 -7.71 -13.70 -16.35
CA VAL A 203 -6.71 -12.64 -16.09
C VAL A 203 -5.42 -13.23 -15.51
N ILE A 204 -5.52 -14.10 -14.50
CA ILE A 204 -4.37 -14.73 -13.84
C ILE A 204 -3.60 -15.64 -14.80
N GLU A 205 -4.31 -16.47 -15.57
CA GLU A 205 -3.70 -17.35 -16.59
C GLU A 205 -3.08 -16.53 -17.73
N GLY A 206 -3.72 -15.43 -18.13
CA GLY A 206 -3.15 -14.46 -19.07
C GLY A 206 -1.84 -13.85 -18.57
N ALA A 207 -1.77 -13.47 -17.30
CA ALA A 207 -0.55 -12.92 -16.68
C ALA A 207 0.58 -13.94 -16.69
N ARG A 208 0.30 -15.18 -16.28
CA ARG A 208 1.28 -16.28 -16.32
C ARG A 208 1.77 -16.57 -17.73
N ALA A 209 0.86 -16.64 -18.71
CA ALA A 209 1.20 -16.85 -20.11
C ALA A 209 2.04 -15.71 -20.71
N ALA A 210 1.83 -14.47 -20.22
CA ALA A 210 2.61 -13.30 -20.60
C ALA A 210 3.97 -13.19 -19.86
N GLY A 211 4.27 -14.11 -18.93
CA GLY A 211 5.53 -14.15 -18.21
C GLY A 211 5.63 -13.13 -17.07
N PHE A 212 4.50 -12.75 -16.46
CA PHE A 212 4.52 -11.95 -15.23
C PHE A 212 5.26 -12.70 -14.13
N ALA A 213 6.14 -12.00 -13.42
CA ALA A 213 6.95 -12.55 -12.33
C ALA A 213 6.13 -12.77 -11.05
N SER A 214 5.06 -12.01 -10.85
CA SER A 214 4.22 -12.11 -9.65
C SER A 214 2.78 -11.70 -9.92
N VAL A 215 1.85 -12.55 -9.49
CA VAL A 215 0.40 -12.30 -9.47
C VAL A 215 -0.07 -12.21 -8.02
N SER A 216 -0.59 -11.05 -7.65
CA SER A 216 -1.26 -10.79 -6.38
C SER A 216 -2.78 -10.79 -6.55
N VAL A 217 -3.50 -11.16 -5.50
CA VAL A 217 -4.96 -10.99 -5.43
C VAL A 217 -5.38 -10.30 -4.14
N ASP A 218 -6.42 -9.48 -4.23
CA ASP A 218 -6.95 -8.74 -3.09
C ASP A 218 -8.26 -9.37 -2.62
N LEU A 219 -8.38 -9.59 -1.32
CA LEU A 219 -9.55 -10.06 -0.59
C LEU A 219 -9.94 -9.04 0.49
N ILE A 220 -11.21 -9.02 0.87
CA ILE A 220 -11.68 -8.18 1.98
C ILE A 220 -12.49 -9.05 2.94
N TYR A 221 -12.14 -9.02 4.23
CA TYR A 221 -13.00 -9.57 5.29
C TYR A 221 -13.76 -8.46 6.01
N GLY A 222 -14.90 -8.82 6.58
CA GLY A 222 -15.81 -7.89 7.25
C GLY A 222 -16.84 -7.23 6.33
N LEU A 223 -17.02 -7.72 5.10
CA LEU A 223 -18.06 -7.25 4.16
C LEU A 223 -19.47 -7.73 4.59
N PRO A 224 -20.55 -7.04 4.17
CA PRO A 224 -21.91 -7.46 4.49
C PRO A 224 -22.20 -8.88 4.02
N ARG A 225 -22.96 -9.63 4.82
CA ARG A 225 -23.38 -11.03 4.59
C ARG A 225 -22.26 -12.07 4.59
N GLN A 226 -21.01 -11.69 4.87
CA GLN A 226 -19.95 -12.67 5.02
C GLN A 226 -20.21 -13.59 6.21
N THR A 227 -19.99 -14.87 5.99
CA THR A 227 -20.01 -15.92 7.01
C THR A 227 -18.73 -16.72 6.93
N LEU A 228 -18.36 -17.41 8.01
CA LEU A 228 -17.15 -18.24 8.02
C LEU A 228 -17.17 -19.29 6.90
N ALA A 229 -18.27 -20.02 6.74
CA ALA A 229 -18.43 -21.02 5.68
C ALA A 229 -18.40 -20.42 4.26
N GLY A 230 -18.96 -19.22 4.07
CA GLY A 230 -18.89 -18.51 2.78
C GLY A 230 -17.47 -18.09 2.44
N PHE A 231 -16.77 -17.48 3.39
CA PHE A 231 -15.40 -17.03 3.21
C PHE A 231 -14.42 -18.20 3.06
N GLU A 232 -14.66 -19.33 3.72
CA GLU A 232 -13.89 -20.58 3.51
C GLU A 232 -13.95 -21.06 2.06
N ARG A 233 -15.12 -21.02 1.40
CA ARG A 233 -15.26 -21.34 -0.02
C ARG A 233 -14.49 -20.35 -0.90
N THR A 234 -14.58 -19.06 -0.58
CA THR A 234 -13.81 -18.02 -1.28
C THR A 234 -12.30 -18.28 -1.17
N LEU A 235 -11.80 -18.65 0.01
CA LEU A 235 -10.39 -19.00 0.20
C LEU A 235 -10.00 -20.26 -0.58
N GLU A 236 -10.86 -21.27 -0.67
CA GLU A 236 -10.63 -22.47 -1.48
C GLU A 236 -10.48 -22.15 -2.96
N GLU A 237 -11.36 -21.30 -3.50
CA GLU A 237 -11.25 -20.82 -4.88
C GLU A 237 -9.96 -20.02 -5.11
N VAL A 238 -9.58 -19.14 -4.17
CA VAL A 238 -8.31 -18.39 -4.26
C VAL A 238 -7.10 -19.32 -4.24
N LEU A 239 -7.08 -20.31 -3.36
CA LEU A 239 -6.00 -21.30 -3.31
C LEU A 239 -5.93 -22.13 -4.61
N ALA A 240 -7.08 -22.45 -5.22
CA ALA A 240 -7.15 -23.12 -6.51
C ALA A 240 -6.67 -22.24 -7.69
N LEU A 241 -6.76 -20.92 -7.57
CA LEU A 241 -6.13 -19.97 -8.51
C LEU A 241 -4.61 -19.89 -8.31
N ALA A 242 -4.11 -20.29 -7.14
CA ALA A 242 -2.70 -20.41 -6.77
C ALA A 242 -1.85 -19.14 -6.98
N PRO A 243 -2.31 -17.94 -6.56
CA PRO A 243 -1.54 -16.70 -6.72
C PRO A 243 -0.17 -16.75 -6.03
N ASP A 244 0.69 -15.78 -6.31
CA ASP A 244 1.99 -15.65 -5.65
C ASP A 244 1.86 -14.89 -4.33
N ARG A 245 0.90 -13.95 -4.30
CA ARG A 245 0.57 -13.12 -3.13
C ARG A 245 -0.93 -13.03 -2.91
N VAL A 246 -1.32 -12.88 -1.66
CA VAL A 246 -2.70 -12.62 -1.25
C VAL A 246 -2.69 -11.46 -0.25
N ALA A 247 -3.45 -10.42 -0.52
CA ALA A 247 -3.72 -9.35 0.43
C ALA A 247 -5.14 -9.52 0.98
N VAL A 248 -5.29 -9.66 2.29
CA VAL A 248 -6.56 -9.90 2.99
C VAL A 248 -6.89 -8.70 3.86
N TYR A 249 -7.54 -7.69 3.28
CA TYR A 249 -7.80 -6.42 3.93
C TYR A 249 -9.00 -6.45 4.88
N GLY A 250 -8.86 -5.86 6.06
CA GLY A 250 -10.01 -5.59 6.92
C GLY A 250 -10.88 -4.45 6.38
N TYR A 251 -12.18 -4.70 6.21
CA TYR A 251 -13.12 -3.69 5.74
C TYR A 251 -13.25 -2.51 6.72
N ALA A 252 -12.93 -1.31 6.26
CA ALA A 252 -13.09 -0.06 7.01
C ALA A 252 -14.39 0.67 6.63
N HIS A 253 -15.41 0.57 7.49
CA HIS A 253 -16.70 1.22 7.30
C HIS A 253 -16.72 2.65 7.88
N LEU A 254 -16.61 3.64 7.00
CA LEU A 254 -16.61 5.08 7.30
C LEU A 254 -17.57 5.84 6.33
N PRO A 255 -18.89 5.58 6.34
CA PRO A 255 -19.87 6.13 5.38
C PRO A 255 -20.04 7.67 5.44
N GLN A 256 -19.52 8.29 6.51
CA GLN A 256 -19.40 9.74 6.65
C GLN A 256 -18.29 10.33 5.73
N LEU A 257 -17.24 9.56 5.44
CA LEU A 257 -16.16 9.93 4.52
C LEU A 257 -16.40 9.35 3.13
N PHE A 258 -16.77 8.08 3.04
CA PHE A 258 -16.95 7.36 1.79
C PHE A 258 -18.43 7.14 1.51
N LYS A 259 -19.06 8.11 0.82
CA LYS A 259 -20.53 8.15 0.62
C LYS A 259 -21.12 6.87 0.00
N ALA A 260 -20.38 6.16 -0.85
CA ALA A 260 -20.81 4.89 -1.45
C ALA A 260 -21.12 3.80 -0.41
N GLN A 261 -20.44 3.82 0.74
CA GLN A 261 -20.65 2.86 1.82
C GLN A 261 -22.03 3.02 2.50
N ARG A 262 -22.74 4.14 2.27
CA ARG A 262 -24.13 4.31 2.74
C ARG A 262 -25.13 3.38 2.05
N GLN A 263 -24.72 2.74 0.96
CA GLN A 263 -25.51 1.73 0.26
C GLN A 263 -25.35 0.33 0.88
N ILE A 264 -24.45 0.17 1.86
CA ILE A 264 -24.29 -1.08 2.60
C ILE A 264 -25.23 -1.05 3.80
N GLU A 265 -26.02 -2.11 3.95
CA GLU A 265 -26.89 -2.31 5.11
C GLU A 265 -26.03 -2.63 6.34
N ALA A 266 -25.96 -1.71 7.30
CA ALA A 266 -25.10 -1.83 8.46
C ALA A 266 -25.43 -3.06 9.33
N GLY A 267 -26.70 -3.48 9.37
CA GLY A 267 -27.14 -4.68 10.09
C GLY A 267 -26.70 -6.00 9.45
N GLU A 268 -26.22 -5.97 8.21
CA GLU A 268 -25.66 -7.15 7.52
C GLU A 268 -24.14 -7.27 7.70
N LEU A 269 -23.49 -6.28 8.32
CA LEU A 269 -22.07 -6.36 8.62
C LEU A 269 -21.81 -7.40 9.72
N PRO A 270 -20.78 -8.24 9.57
CA PRO A 270 -20.40 -9.18 10.62
C PRO A 270 -19.97 -8.43 11.87
N ASP A 271 -20.35 -8.96 13.03
CA ASP A 271 -19.94 -8.45 14.34
C ASP A 271 -18.42 -8.62 14.54
N PRO A 272 -17.82 -7.97 15.57
CA PRO A 272 -16.38 -8.03 15.80
C PRO A 272 -15.83 -9.46 15.97
N ALA A 273 -16.57 -10.34 16.65
CA ALA A 273 -16.16 -11.73 16.85
C ALA A 273 -16.11 -12.50 15.53
N THR A 274 -17.11 -12.31 14.67
CA THR A 274 -17.18 -12.90 13.33
C THR A 274 -16.06 -12.37 12.44
N ARG A 275 -15.80 -11.05 12.46
CA ARG A 275 -14.69 -10.44 11.71
C ARG A 275 -13.35 -11.04 12.08
N LEU A 276 -13.11 -11.23 13.38
CA LEU A 276 -11.90 -11.83 13.89
C LEU A 276 -11.78 -13.31 13.48
N ALA A 277 -12.87 -14.06 13.54
CA ALA A 277 -12.91 -15.45 13.07
C ALA A 277 -12.63 -15.57 11.56
N LEU A 278 -13.16 -14.66 10.73
CA LEU A 278 -12.88 -14.61 9.29
C LEU A 278 -11.38 -14.40 9.02
N PHE A 279 -10.76 -13.45 9.72
CA PHE A 279 -9.33 -13.20 9.59
C PHE A 279 -8.47 -14.37 10.09
N GLY A 280 -8.80 -14.93 11.26
CA GLY A 280 -8.13 -16.12 11.80
C GLY A 280 -8.19 -17.31 10.85
N ARG A 281 -9.32 -17.50 10.15
CA ARG A 281 -9.46 -18.54 9.15
C ARG A 281 -8.64 -18.29 7.89
N ALA A 282 -8.55 -17.05 7.42
CA ALA A 282 -7.65 -16.70 6.32
C ALA A 282 -6.19 -16.99 6.69
N LEU A 283 -5.77 -16.57 7.89
CA LEU A 283 -4.42 -16.83 8.40
C LEU A 283 -4.12 -18.34 8.44
N GLU A 284 -5.01 -19.14 9.02
CA GLU A 284 -4.86 -20.60 9.11
C GLU A 284 -4.78 -21.25 7.71
N LYS A 285 -5.73 -20.97 6.81
CA LYS A 285 -5.78 -21.60 5.48
C LYS A 285 -4.60 -21.19 4.60
N LEU A 286 -4.24 -19.91 4.57
CA LEU A 286 -3.13 -19.42 3.74
C LEU A 286 -1.80 -19.95 4.26
N CYS A 287 -1.55 -19.89 5.57
CA CYS A 287 -0.33 -20.47 6.16
C CYS A 287 -0.26 -21.99 5.97
N GLY A 288 -1.37 -22.70 6.15
CA GLY A 288 -1.46 -24.14 5.91
C GLY A 288 -1.20 -24.52 4.44
N ALA A 289 -1.47 -23.61 3.50
CA ALA A 289 -1.18 -23.78 2.08
C ALA A 289 0.24 -23.33 1.66
N GLY A 290 1.10 -22.94 2.61
CA GLY A 290 2.50 -22.58 2.36
C GLY A 290 2.74 -21.10 2.04
N TYR A 291 1.74 -20.23 2.24
CA TYR A 291 1.98 -18.80 2.23
C TYR A 291 2.56 -18.35 3.57
N VAL A 292 3.49 -17.41 3.50
CA VAL A 292 4.09 -16.75 4.64
C VAL A 292 3.34 -15.46 4.91
N TYR A 293 2.92 -15.26 6.16
CA TYR A 293 2.41 -13.96 6.61
C TYR A 293 3.57 -12.96 6.68
N VAL A 294 3.64 -12.07 5.69
CA VAL A 294 4.67 -11.03 5.61
C VAL A 294 4.40 -9.94 6.64
N GLY A 295 3.13 -9.54 6.81
CA GLY A 295 2.69 -8.62 7.85
C GLY A 295 1.43 -7.84 7.47
N MET A 296 0.77 -7.26 8.48
CA MET A 296 -0.55 -6.62 8.39
C MET A 296 -1.58 -7.52 7.68
N ASP A 297 -1.75 -7.32 6.38
CA ASP A 297 -2.78 -7.92 5.55
C ASP A 297 -2.15 -8.79 4.44
N HIS A 298 -0.81 -8.88 4.35
CA HIS A 298 -0.11 -9.46 3.20
C HIS A 298 0.46 -10.85 3.47
N PHE A 299 0.19 -11.75 2.54
CA PHE A 299 0.70 -13.10 2.45
C PHE A 299 1.44 -13.29 1.13
N ALA A 300 2.54 -14.01 1.14
CA ALA A 300 3.32 -14.31 -0.06
C ALA A 300 3.86 -15.75 0.01
N ARG A 301 4.11 -16.39 -1.12
CA ARG A 301 4.80 -17.69 -1.13
C ARG A 301 6.16 -17.60 -0.42
N ALA A 302 6.62 -18.70 0.17
CA ALA A 302 7.85 -18.70 0.95
C ALA A 302 9.11 -18.29 0.14
N ASP A 303 9.11 -18.56 -1.15
CA ASP A 303 10.16 -18.23 -2.13
C ASP A 303 9.97 -16.86 -2.81
N ASP A 304 8.83 -16.19 -2.58
CA ASP A 304 8.59 -14.83 -3.05
C ASP A 304 9.65 -13.85 -2.50
N GLU A 305 10.01 -12.87 -3.31
CA GLU A 305 11.01 -11.88 -2.96
C GLU A 305 10.68 -11.07 -1.68
N LEU A 306 9.40 -10.85 -1.34
CA LEU A 306 9.04 -10.13 -0.12
C LEU A 306 9.40 -10.96 1.10
N ALA A 307 9.11 -12.27 1.05
CA ALA A 307 9.50 -13.19 2.11
C ALA A 307 11.03 -13.30 2.20
N ARG A 308 11.74 -13.32 1.07
CA ARG A 308 13.21 -13.31 1.03
C ARG A 308 13.80 -12.02 1.61
N ALA A 309 13.27 -10.86 1.21
CA ALA A 309 13.69 -9.56 1.69
C ALA A 309 13.42 -9.39 3.19
N GLN A 310 12.31 -9.94 3.69
CA GLN A 310 12.01 -9.94 5.12
C GLN A 310 13.06 -10.73 5.91
N ARG A 311 13.40 -11.95 5.46
CA ARG A 311 14.45 -12.77 6.10
C ARG A 311 15.83 -12.11 6.07
N ALA A 312 16.08 -11.34 5.01
CA ALA A 312 17.33 -10.60 4.80
C ALA A 312 17.40 -9.26 5.55
N GLY A 313 16.30 -8.79 6.16
CA GLY A 313 16.24 -7.48 6.80
C GLY A 313 16.20 -6.30 5.81
N THR A 314 15.77 -6.54 4.57
CA THR A 314 15.74 -5.52 3.49
C THR A 314 14.32 -5.23 2.98
N LEU A 315 13.30 -5.88 3.54
CA LEU A 315 11.90 -5.56 3.26
C LEU A 315 11.61 -4.11 3.66
N GLN A 316 10.90 -3.39 2.78
CA GLN A 316 10.54 -2.00 3.01
C GLN A 316 9.05 -1.82 2.77
N ARG A 317 8.53 -0.66 3.14
CA ARG A 317 7.10 -0.35 2.96
C ARG A 317 6.88 1.07 2.50
N ASN A 318 5.94 1.25 1.59
CA ASN A 318 5.52 2.53 1.06
C ASN A 318 3.97 2.60 0.97
N PHE A 319 3.46 3.61 0.26
CA PHE A 319 2.02 3.83 0.10
C PHE A 319 1.31 2.73 -0.70
N GLN A 320 2.03 1.97 -1.53
CA GLN A 320 1.49 0.86 -2.31
C GLN A 320 1.54 -0.48 -1.57
N GLY A 321 2.31 -0.59 -0.48
CA GLY A 321 2.43 -1.80 0.32
C GLY A 321 3.89 -2.15 0.61
N TYR A 322 4.14 -3.44 0.86
CA TYR A 322 5.51 -3.94 1.01
C TYR A 322 6.24 -3.94 -0.34
N SER A 323 7.52 -3.58 -0.33
CA SER A 323 8.38 -3.48 -1.51
C SER A 323 9.81 -3.89 -1.17
N THR A 324 10.53 -4.31 -2.20
CA THR A 324 11.98 -4.59 -2.20
C THR A 324 12.82 -3.38 -2.61
N HIS A 325 12.20 -2.27 -3.03
CA HIS A 325 12.86 -1.06 -3.57
C HIS A 325 12.71 0.15 -2.63
N GLY A 326 13.03 -0.01 -1.34
CA GLY A 326 12.89 1.09 -0.38
C GLY A 326 13.96 2.19 -0.48
N ASP A 327 15.01 1.93 -1.26
CA ASP A 327 16.07 2.89 -1.63
C ASP A 327 15.63 3.90 -2.69
N CYS A 328 14.44 3.73 -3.28
CA CYS A 328 13.94 4.63 -4.31
C CYS A 328 13.25 5.89 -3.74
N ASP A 329 13.46 7.01 -4.43
CA ASP A 329 12.56 8.14 -4.33
C ASP A 329 11.28 7.84 -5.10
N ILE A 330 10.13 8.15 -4.49
CA ILE A 330 8.81 7.85 -5.04
C ILE A 330 8.22 9.11 -5.67
N VAL A 331 8.09 9.12 -7.00
CA VAL A 331 7.45 10.17 -7.77
C VAL A 331 5.96 9.84 -7.92
N GLY A 332 5.09 10.65 -7.31
CA GLY A 332 3.65 10.52 -7.46
C GLY A 332 3.14 11.33 -8.65
N LEU A 333 2.45 10.67 -9.58
CA LEU A 333 1.85 11.25 -10.78
C LEU A 333 0.33 11.02 -10.78
N GLY A 334 -0.42 12.01 -11.20
CA GLY A 334 -1.88 11.97 -11.27
C GLY A 334 -2.59 12.54 -10.05
N VAL A 335 -3.92 12.64 -10.15
CA VAL A 335 -4.77 13.17 -9.10
C VAL A 335 -4.59 12.38 -7.81
N SER A 336 -4.47 13.08 -6.67
CA SER A 336 -4.29 12.53 -5.32
C SER A 336 -3.02 11.72 -5.04
N ALA A 337 -2.17 11.50 -6.04
CA ALA A 337 -0.94 10.75 -5.91
C ALA A 337 -0.04 11.34 -4.82
N ILE A 338 0.63 10.45 -4.08
CA ILE A 338 1.57 10.82 -3.03
C ILE A 338 2.97 10.41 -3.47
N GLY A 339 3.92 11.34 -3.39
CA GLY A 339 5.34 11.11 -3.58
C GLY A 339 6.11 11.16 -2.25
N ARG A 340 7.32 10.60 -2.28
CA ARG A 340 8.34 10.67 -1.23
C ARG A 340 9.69 10.94 -1.90
N ILE A 341 10.18 12.17 -1.85
CA ILE A 341 11.47 12.55 -2.43
C ILE A 341 12.38 13.02 -1.31
N GLY A 342 13.53 12.37 -1.15
CA GLY A 342 14.43 12.62 -0.04
C GLY A 342 13.69 12.49 1.31
N ASP A 343 13.78 13.54 2.10
CA ASP A 343 13.14 13.64 3.42
C ASP A 343 11.85 14.46 3.38
N SER A 344 11.09 14.32 2.28
CA SER A 344 9.80 14.98 2.12
C SER A 344 8.71 14.05 1.63
N TYR A 345 7.46 14.42 1.90
CA TYR A 345 6.27 13.90 1.26
C TYR A 345 5.53 15.00 0.51
N SER A 346 4.94 14.67 -0.62
CA SER A 346 4.09 15.59 -1.39
C SER A 346 2.83 14.87 -1.86
N GLN A 347 1.69 15.54 -1.84
CA GLN A 347 0.44 15.01 -2.36
C GLN A 347 -0.19 15.97 -3.37
N ASN A 348 -0.53 15.44 -4.54
CA ASN A 348 -1.26 16.16 -5.56
C ASN A 348 -2.70 16.47 -5.13
N ALA A 349 -3.30 17.48 -5.76
CA ALA A 349 -4.71 17.84 -5.58
C ALA A 349 -5.61 16.59 -5.61
N ARG A 350 -6.53 16.49 -4.65
CA ARG A 350 -7.33 15.27 -4.44
C ARG A 350 -8.56 15.19 -5.34
N ASP A 351 -8.90 16.27 -6.04
CA ASP A 351 -9.99 16.36 -6.98
C ASP A 351 -9.48 16.77 -8.37
N LEU A 352 -10.20 16.34 -9.41
CA LEU A 352 -9.81 16.61 -10.79
C LEU A 352 -9.83 18.10 -11.13
N ALA A 353 -10.68 18.91 -10.51
CA ALA A 353 -10.80 20.33 -10.85
C ALA A 353 -9.54 21.10 -10.42
N GLY A 354 -9.09 20.91 -9.17
CA GLY A 354 -7.83 21.48 -8.68
C GLY A 354 -6.61 20.93 -9.42
N TYR A 355 -6.60 19.62 -9.70
CA TYR A 355 -5.52 18.98 -10.46
C TYR A 355 -5.38 19.55 -11.88
N TYR A 356 -6.49 19.67 -12.63
CA TYR A 356 -6.47 20.26 -13.98
C TYR A 356 -6.12 21.74 -13.96
N ALA A 357 -6.70 22.52 -13.03
CA ALA A 357 -6.45 23.96 -12.96
C ALA A 357 -4.98 24.30 -12.73
N ALA A 358 -4.24 23.48 -11.96
CA ALA A 358 -2.81 23.69 -11.76
C ALA A 358 -2.02 23.42 -13.06
N LEU A 359 -2.28 22.31 -13.72
CA LEU A 359 -1.56 21.87 -14.93
C LEU A 359 -1.86 22.74 -16.14
N ASP A 360 -3.11 23.14 -16.34
CA ASP A 360 -3.53 24.07 -17.39
C ASP A 360 -2.87 25.46 -17.21
N ALA A 361 -2.49 25.81 -15.97
CA ALA A 361 -1.75 27.02 -15.65
C ALA A 361 -0.21 26.83 -15.64
N GLY A 362 0.28 25.68 -16.11
CA GLY A 362 1.71 25.37 -16.21
C GLY A 362 2.42 25.14 -14.87
N ARG A 363 1.68 24.77 -13.82
CA ARG A 363 2.21 24.51 -12.47
C ARG A 363 2.06 23.04 -12.07
N LEU A 364 2.91 22.59 -11.16
CA LEU A 364 2.77 21.25 -10.58
C LEU A 364 1.54 21.20 -9.66
N PRO A 365 0.74 20.10 -9.65
CA PRO A 365 -0.53 20.03 -8.93
C PRO A 365 -0.38 19.70 -7.44
N VAL A 366 0.75 20.06 -6.82
CA VAL A 366 1.04 19.79 -5.40
C VAL A 366 0.10 20.62 -4.53
N ALA A 367 -0.72 19.96 -3.72
CA ALA A 367 -1.70 20.61 -2.87
C ALA A 367 -1.28 20.69 -1.39
N ARG A 368 -0.50 19.70 -0.94
CA ARG A 368 0.01 19.62 0.43
C ARG A 368 1.19 18.68 0.52
N GLY A 369 1.94 18.75 1.60
CA GLY A 369 3.09 17.87 1.84
C GLY A 369 3.68 18.07 3.23
N LEU A 370 4.89 17.57 3.43
CA LEU A 370 5.63 17.70 4.68
C LEU A 370 7.12 17.55 4.39
N LEU A 371 7.94 18.45 4.93
CA LEU A 371 9.38 18.24 5.07
C LEU A 371 9.62 17.66 6.47
N LEU A 372 10.34 16.54 6.56
CA LEU A 372 10.56 15.83 7.82
C LEU A 372 11.72 16.47 8.57
N ASP A 373 11.56 16.60 9.89
CA ASP A 373 12.66 16.93 10.78
C ASP A 373 13.45 15.69 11.21
N GLU A 374 14.49 15.89 12.04
CA GLU A 374 15.35 14.80 12.48
C GLU A 374 14.59 13.74 13.31
N ASP A 375 13.63 14.15 14.16
CA ASP A 375 12.83 13.22 14.96
C ASP A 375 11.89 12.40 14.08
N ASP A 376 11.23 13.04 13.10
CA ASP A 376 10.40 12.38 12.10
C ASP A 376 11.19 11.30 11.35
N LEU A 377 12.44 11.58 10.97
CA LEU A 377 13.31 10.64 10.26
C LEU A 377 13.72 9.45 11.12
N ILE A 378 14.10 9.71 12.38
CA ILE A 378 14.44 8.68 13.36
C ILE A 378 13.23 7.77 13.59
N ARG A 379 12.06 8.34 13.90
CA ARG A 379 10.83 7.57 14.15
C ARG A 379 10.34 6.84 12.92
N ARG A 380 10.49 7.41 11.72
CA ARG A 380 10.21 6.74 10.44
C ARG A 380 11.04 5.47 10.28
N ALA A 381 12.34 5.55 10.56
CA ALA A 381 13.24 4.39 10.49
C ALA A 381 12.81 3.32 11.50
N LEU A 382 12.59 3.71 12.76
CA LEU A 382 12.17 2.79 13.83
C LEU A 382 10.85 2.08 13.51
N ILE A 383 9.81 2.84 13.16
CA ILE A 383 8.50 2.30 12.80
C ILE A 383 8.62 1.40 11.56
N GLY A 384 9.43 1.79 10.58
CA GLY A 384 9.72 0.99 9.39
C GLY A 384 10.31 -0.37 9.73
N GLU A 385 11.35 -0.41 10.57
CA GLU A 385 12.01 -1.64 10.99
C GLU A 385 11.06 -2.57 11.77
N LEU A 386 10.31 -2.03 12.74
CA LEU A 386 9.33 -2.82 13.47
C LEU A 386 8.23 -3.38 12.56
N MET A 387 7.68 -2.55 11.67
CA MET A 387 6.59 -2.96 10.77
C MET A 387 7.03 -3.96 9.70
N CYS A 388 8.30 -3.91 9.25
CA CYS A 388 8.80 -4.79 8.20
C CYS A 388 9.48 -6.06 8.75
N HIS A 389 10.24 -5.94 9.83
CA HIS A 389 11.10 -7.02 10.34
C HIS A 389 10.62 -7.59 11.67
N GLY A 390 9.86 -6.81 12.45
CA GLY A 390 9.43 -7.21 13.79
C GLY A 390 10.58 -7.25 14.80
N GLU A 391 11.70 -6.62 14.49
CA GLU A 391 12.88 -6.56 15.34
C GLU A 391 13.61 -5.24 15.13
N LEU A 392 14.25 -4.76 16.19
CA LEU A 392 15.11 -3.58 16.20
C LEU A 392 16.26 -3.81 17.17
N ASP A 393 17.51 -3.73 16.70
CA ASP A 393 18.68 -3.65 17.58
C ASP A 393 18.84 -2.21 18.07
N THR A 394 18.63 -1.98 19.37
CA THR A 394 18.62 -0.63 19.95
C THR A 394 20.01 0.00 19.98
N THR A 395 21.06 -0.82 20.00
CA THR A 395 22.45 -0.36 20.03
C THR A 395 22.90 0.08 18.64
N GLU A 396 22.66 -0.76 17.63
CA GLU A 396 22.95 -0.42 16.24
C GLU A 396 22.13 0.79 15.79
N PHE A 397 20.84 0.81 16.13
CA PHE A 397 19.97 1.94 15.81
C PHE A 397 20.44 3.23 16.49
N GLY A 398 20.78 3.18 17.79
CA GLY A 398 21.32 4.32 18.51
C GLY A 398 22.62 4.84 17.89
N ALA A 399 23.54 3.96 17.49
CA ALA A 399 24.77 4.34 16.80
C ALA A 399 24.50 5.01 15.44
N ARG A 400 23.59 4.44 14.63
CA ARG A 400 23.21 4.95 13.30
C ARG A 400 22.62 6.36 13.37
N HIS A 401 21.83 6.64 14.41
CA HIS A 401 21.16 7.92 14.62
C HIS A 401 21.86 8.82 15.65
N ARG A 402 23.06 8.44 16.12
CA ARG A 402 23.89 9.19 17.08
C ARG A 402 23.15 9.58 18.37
N LEU A 403 22.38 8.64 18.93
CA LEU A 403 21.58 8.82 20.13
C LEU A 403 21.77 7.69 21.14
N VAL A 404 21.45 7.96 22.41
CA VAL A 404 21.31 6.93 23.45
C VAL A 404 19.85 6.46 23.44
N PHE A 405 19.59 5.27 22.91
CA PHE A 405 18.23 4.79 22.63
C PHE A 405 17.30 4.85 23.85
N ALA A 406 17.78 4.35 24.99
CA ALA A 406 17.00 4.30 26.23
C ALA A 406 16.65 5.69 26.79
N GLU A 407 17.46 6.70 26.51
CA GLU A 407 17.20 8.08 26.93
C GLU A 407 16.25 8.77 25.95
N TYR A 408 16.52 8.65 24.64
CA TYR A 408 15.74 9.29 23.59
C TYR A 408 14.29 8.77 23.56
N PHE A 409 14.09 7.46 23.76
CA PHE A 409 12.79 6.80 23.71
C PHE A 409 12.24 6.40 25.09
N ALA A 410 12.66 7.08 26.17
CA ALA A 410 12.26 6.71 27.53
C ALA A 410 10.72 6.65 27.71
N ALA A 411 9.99 7.62 27.13
CA ALA A 411 8.53 7.68 27.22
C ALA A 411 7.85 6.59 26.37
N GLU A 412 8.36 6.31 25.18
CA GLU A 412 7.93 5.25 24.27
C GLU A 412 8.14 3.88 24.89
N LEU A 413 9.30 3.64 25.52
CA LEU A 413 9.60 2.40 26.23
C LEU A 413 8.65 2.17 27.42
N ALA A 414 8.29 3.23 28.14
CA ALA A 414 7.27 3.16 29.18
C ALA A 414 5.89 2.78 28.60
N ARG A 415 5.50 3.34 27.44
CA ARG A 415 4.28 2.97 26.71
C ARG A 415 4.31 1.54 26.18
N LEU A 416 5.49 1.01 25.86
CA LEU A 416 5.68 -0.34 25.33
C LEU A 416 5.63 -1.42 26.42
N ARG A 417 5.92 -1.07 27.67
CA ARG A 417 6.00 -2.02 28.80
C ARG A 417 4.72 -2.86 29.00
N PRO A 418 3.49 -2.30 28.98
CA PRO A 418 2.28 -3.12 29.10
C PRO A 418 2.13 -4.14 27.97
N LEU A 419 2.54 -3.81 26.74
CA LEU A 419 2.53 -4.73 25.61
C LEU A 419 3.59 -5.84 25.80
N ALA A 420 4.71 -5.53 26.43
CA ALA A 420 5.71 -6.53 26.80
C ALA A 420 5.20 -7.46 27.92
N ASP A 421 4.49 -6.93 28.91
CA ASP A 421 3.90 -7.70 30.01
C ASP A 421 2.81 -8.67 29.50
N ASP A 422 2.05 -8.26 28.48
CA ASP A 422 1.10 -9.12 27.76
C ASP A 422 1.78 -10.08 26.74
N GLY A 423 3.11 -10.01 26.61
CA GLY A 423 3.90 -10.92 25.78
C GLY A 423 3.91 -10.62 24.29
N LEU A 424 3.50 -9.42 23.85
CA LEU A 424 3.52 -9.02 22.44
C LEU A 424 4.95 -8.68 21.97
N VAL A 425 5.80 -8.22 22.88
CA VAL A 425 7.16 -7.76 22.59
C VAL A 425 8.11 -8.21 23.70
N ALA A 426 9.28 -8.73 23.33
CA ALA A 426 10.37 -8.98 24.25
C ALA A 426 11.34 -7.79 24.24
N LEU A 427 11.71 -7.33 25.45
CA LEU A 427 12.66 -6.25 25.69
C LEU A 427 13.85 -6.81 26.47
N ASP A 428 15.00 -6.98 25.83
CA ASP A 428 16.23 -7.50 26.45
C ASP A 428 17.33 -6.43 26.61
N GLY A 429 16.97 -5.14 26.44
CA GLY A 429 17.84 -3.97 26.61
C GLY A 429 18.69 -3.65 25.38
N ALA A 430 19.12 -4.69 24.64
CA ALA A 430 19.87 -4.55 23.39
C ALA A 430 18.98 -4.64 22.15
N ALA A 431 17.77 -5.21 22.28
CA ALA A 431 16.82 -5.33 21.18
C ALA A 431 15.36 -5.20 21.64
N ILE A 432 14.52 -4.81 20.68
CA ILE A 432 13.06 -4.92 20.73
C ILE A 432 12.69 -6.01 19.75
N ARG A 433 12.04 -7.08 20.22
CA ARG A 433 11.64 -8.22 19.38
C ARG A 433 10.14 -8.46 19.49
N VAL A 434 9.43 -8.36 18.38
CA VAL A 434 8.00 -8.68 18.31
C VAL A 434 7.84 -10.20 18.36
N THR A 435 7.04 -10.68 19.31
CA THR A 435 6.81 -12.11 19.50
C THR A 435 5.80 -12.63 18.46
N PRO A 436 5.65 -13.97 18.30
CA PRO A 436 4.56 -14.54 17.50
C PRO A 436 3.18 -13.97 17.84
N ARG A 437 2.90 -13.70 19.13
CA ARG A 437 1.65 -13.09 19.62
C ARG A 437 1.51 -11.62 19.23
N GLY A 438 2.62 -10.89 19.17
CA GLY A 438 2.63 -9.48 18.78
C GLY A 438 2.54 -9.23 17.27
N ARG A 439 2.77 -10.22 16.41
CA ARG A 439 2.87 -10.01 14.95
C ARG A 439 1.60 -9.47 14.31
N LEU A 440 0.43 -9.87 14.79
CA LEU A 440 -0.85 -9.34 14.31
C LEU A 440 -1.13 -7.93 14.85
N LEU A 441 -0.47 -7.53 15.93
CA LEU A 441 -0.63 -6.27 16.64
C LEU A 441 0.53 -5.29 16.39
N LEU A 442 1.26 -5.46 15.29
CA LEU A 442 2.38 -4.60 14.90
C LEU A 442 2.02 -3.10 14.88
N ARG A 443 0.79 -2.77 14.44
CA ARG A 443 0.32 -1.38 14.44
C ARG A 443 0.23 -0.82 15.85
N SER A 444 -0.31 -1.58 16.80
CA SER A 444 -0.42 -1.18 18.20
C SER A 444 0.97 -1.00 18.84
N ILE A 445 1.94 -1.84 18.47
CA ILE A 445 3.35 -1.70 18.90
C ILE A 445 3.98 -0.42 18.30
N ALA A 446 3.83 -0.19 16.99
CA ALA A 446 4.37 0.99 16.33
C ALA A 446 3.76 2.31 16.85
N MET A 447 2.49 2.29 17.28
CA MET A 447 1.83 3.44 17.93
C MET A 447 2.50 3.90 19.22
N CYS A 448 3.25 3.05 19.91
CA CYS A 448 4.05 3.47 21.05
C CYS A 448 5.12 4.51 20.67
N PHE A 449 5.56 4.54 19.40
CA PHE A 449 6.62 5.42 18.90
C PHE A 449 6.11 6.60 18.04
N ASP A 450 4.80 6.75 17.87
CA ASP A 450 4.23 7.87 17.13
C ASP A 450 4.10 9.11 18.03
N ALA A 451 4.88 10.15 17.74
CA ALA A 451 4.82 11.43 18.42
C ALA A 451 3.47 12.15 18.23
N TYR A 452 2.79 11.97 17.09
CA TYR A 452 1.61 12.74 16.71
C TYR A 452 0.29 12.23 17.31
N LEU A 453 0.31 11.07 17.99
CA LEU A 453 -0.89 10.52 18.65
C LEU A 453 -1.12 11.09 20.06
N GLY A 454 -0.12 11.76 20.66
CA GLY A 454 -0.18 12.27 22.05
C GLY A 454 -0.55 13.75 22.20
N ASP A 455 -0.40 14.57 21.15
CA ASP A 455 -0.34 16.03 21.27
C ASP A 455 -1.70 16.77 21.27
N GLY A 456 -2.81 16.09 21.59
CA GLY A 456 -4.13 16.74 21.62
C GLY A 456 -4.57 17.33 20.26
N SER A 457 -3.87 16.98 19.17
CA SER A 457 -4.31 17.25 17.81
C SER A 457 -5.67 16.55 17.60
N ALA A 458 -6.62 17.26 16.99
CA ALA A 458 -7.99 16.77 16.82
C ALA A 458 -7.97 15.32 16.31
N PRO A 459 -8.75 14.39 16.90
CA PRO A 459 -8.60 12.97 16.64
C PRO A 459 -8.72 12.72 15.13
N ALA A 460 -7.58 12.43 14.50
CA ALA A 460 -7.57 11.94 13.15
C ALA A 460 -8.41 10.65 13.16
N ARG A 461 -9.45 10.62 12.33
CA ARG A 461 -10.39 9.49 12.27
C ARG A 461 -9.72 8.31 11.57
N TYR A 462 -8.85 7.61 12.29
CA TYR A 462 -8.22 6.40 11.82
C TYR A 462 -9.20 5.22 11.81
N SER A 463 -8.94 4.24 10.95
CA SER A 463 -9.60 2.94 11.05
C SER A 463 -9.08 2.16 12.26
N ARG A 464 -9.83 1.12 12.64
CA ARG A 464 -9.41 0.15 13.66
C ARG A 464 -8.12 -0.59 13.28
N THR A 465 -7.39 -1.08 14.27
CA THR A 465 -6.07 -1.72 14.11
C THR A 465 -6.16 -3.19 13.70
N ILE A 466 -7.37 -3.75 13.60
CA ILE A 466 -7.68 -5.06 13.00
C ILE A 466 -9.00 -4.98 12.21
#